data_AF-A0A8H2PUP8-F1
#
_entry.id   AF-A0A8H2PUP8-F1
#
_cell.length_a   1.000
_cell.length_b   1.000
_cell.length_c   1.000
_cell.angle_alpha   90.00
_cell.angle_beta   90.00
_cell.angle_gamma   90.00
#
_symmetry.space_group_name_H-M   'P 1'
#
loop_
_entity.id
_entity.type
_entity.pdbx_description
1 polymer ?
#
loop_
_entity_poly.entity_id
_entity_poly.type
_entity_poly.pdbx_seq_one_letter_code
_entity_poly.pdbx_strand_id
1 'polypeptide(L)'
;MNDTPSSPDRRLAVVLSNPPTTCGLRTLQRVELARETLGYASVVAVNLFSISTYRTGGISAEGAVEAGWLDARPELLDVLSSADAVVLGYGCQEPSGPARLHFREQLAWLQEEIGNHNLPTWMLDGRPRHPSRWHRHTHASYPDLPFAEALVLALRPVKDRIRPLDGGSKNAVERESD
;
A
#
# COMPACT_ATOMS: atom_id res chain seq x y z
N MET A 1 -29.61 0.94 1.39
CA MET A 1 -28.78 1.73 2.32
C MET A 1 -28.40 0.80 3.44
N ASN A 2 -27.16 0.32 3.49
CA ASN A 2 -26.70 -0.57 4.54
C ASN A 2 -26.13 0.28 5.68
N ASP A 3 -26.84 0.30 6.81
CA ASP A 3 -26.31 0.77 8.10
C ASP A 3 -25.16 -0.14 8.50
N THR A 4 -23.94 0.33 8.29
CA THR A 4 -22.77 -0.24 8.97
C THR A 4 -22.67 0.52 10.29
N PRO A 5 -22.67 -0.15 11.46
CA PRO A 5 -22.52 0.55 12.73
C PRO A 5 -21.17 1.29 12.71
N SER A 6 -21.22 2.63 12.67
CA SER A 6 -20.05 3.47 12.84
C SER A 6 -19.67 3.42 14.31
N SER A 7 -18.85 2.45 14.70
CA SER A 7 -18.17 2.54 15.99
C SER A 7 -17.36 3.85 15.96
N PRO A 8 -17.55 4.76 16.92
CA PRO A 8 -17.02 6.12 16.87
C PRO A 8 -15.48 6.18 16.88
N ASP A 9 -14.81 5.06 17.12
CA ASP A 9 -13.35 4.97 17.26
C ASP A 9 -12.65 4.23 16.11
N ARG A 10 -13.35 3.93 15.01
CA ARG A 10 -12.76 3.12 13.93
C ARG A 10 -11.53 3.79 13.32
N ARG A 11 -10.41 3.07 13.28
CA ARG A 11 -9.12 3.57 12.80
C ARG A 11 -8.72 2.94 11.47
N LEU A 12 -8.38 3.78 10.51
CA LEU A 12 -7.84 3.36 9.21
C LEU A 12 -6.31 3.42 9.22
N ALA A 13 -5.65 2.31 8.91
CA ALA A 13 -4.21 2.32 8.60
C ALA A 13 -4.00 2.56 7.11
N VAL A 14 -2.98 3.35 6.73
CA VAL A 14 -2.53 3.48 5.35
C VAL A 14 -1.05 3.15 5.26
N VAL A 15 -0.71 2.12 4.50
CA VAL A 15 0.68 1.69 4.31
C VAL A 15 1.25 2.33 3.04
N LEU A 16 2.25 3.18 3.21
CA LEU A 16 2.98 3.90 2.17
C LEU A 16 4.36 3.27 1.93
N SER A 17 5.10 3.78 0.95
CA SER A 17 6.41 3.21 0.59
C SER A 17 7.48 3.51 1.63
N ASN A 18 7.64 4.78 1.99
CA ASN A 18 8.71 5.28 2.83
C ASN A 18 8.38 6.73 3.27
N PRO A 19 9.00 7.24 4.35
CA PRO A 19 8.76 8.60 4.82
C PRO A 19 9.01 9.65 3.73
N PRO A 20 8.21 10.74 3.69
CA PRO A 20 8.41 11.79 2.73
C PRO A 20 9.69 12.58 3.04
N THR A 21 10.34 13.11 2.01
CA THR A 21 11.43 14.10 2.15
C THR A 21 10.91 15.55 2.18
N THR A 22 9.59 15.73 2.17
CA THR A 22 8.88 17.02 2.19
C THR A 22 7.76 16.97 3.23
N CYS A 23 7.01 18.06 3.44
CA CYS A 23 5.89 18.09 4.38
C CYS A 23 4.73 17.13 4.06
N GLY A 24 4.73 16.48 2.87
CA GLY A 24 3.80 15.38 2.57
C GLY A 24 2.32 15.77 2.48
N LEU A 25 1.96 17.05 2.60
CA LEU A 25 0.57 17.54 2.72
C LEU A 25 -0.37 16.97 1.66
N ARG A 26 0.09 16.88 0.41
CA ARG A 26 -0.72 16.37 -0.70
C ARG A 26 -1.01 14.86 -0.61
N THR A 27 -0.14 14.10 0.05
CA THR A 27 -0.37 12.68 0.32
C THR A 27 -1.33 12.56 1.50
N LEU A 28 -1.08 13.32 2.58
CA LEU A 28 -1.91 13.32 3.78
C LEU A 28 -3.37 13.72 3.49
N GLN A 29 -3.60 14.77 2.69
CA GLN A 29 -4.96 15.17 2.28
C GLN A 29 -5.73 14.07 1.55
N ARG A 30 -5.04 13.22 0.79
CA ARG A 30 -5.68 12.12 0.07
C ARG A 30 -5.93 10.92 0.98
N VAL A 31 -5.01 10.66 1.90
CA VAL A 31 -5.19 9.68 2.98
C VAL A 31 -6.41 10.06 3.82
N GLU A 32 -6.56 11.34 4.15
CA GLU A 32 -7.72 11.88 4.86
C GLU A 32 -9.02 11.71 4.05
N LEU A 33 -8.99 12.00 2.75
CA LEU A 33 -10.15 11.77 1.90
C LEU A 33 -10.54 10.28 1.83
N ALA A 34 -9.57 9.36 1.86
CA ALA A 34 -9.87 7.93 1.95
C ALA A 34 -10.51 7.56 3.30
N ARG A 35 -10.06 8.15 4.41
CA ARG A 35 -10.69 7.99 5.73
C ARG A 35 -12.17 8.37 5.68
N GLU A 36 -12.46 9.56 5.16
CA GLU A 36 -13.82 10.07 5.01
C GLU A 36 -14.66 9.18 4.09
N THR A 37 -14.11 8.84 2.93
CA THR A 37 -14.76 7.98 1.92
C THR A 37 -15.16 6.62 2.48
N LEU A 38 -14.31 6.02 3.31
CA LEU A 38 -14.53 4.70 3.88
C LEU A 38 -15.27 4.74 5.24
N GLY A 39 -15.57 5.93 5.77
CA GLY A 39 -16.35 6.11 7.00
C GLY A 39 -15.59 5.76 8.29
N TYR A 40 -14.27 5.98 8.34
CA TYR A 40 -13.45 5.75 9.54
C TYR A 40 -13.33 7.04 10.36
N ALA A 41 -13.21 6.93 11.68
CA ALA A 41 -13.12 8.09 12.58
C ALA A 41 -11.73 8.73 12.56
N SER A 42 -10.67 7.92 12.49
CA SER A 42 -9.27 8.38 12.43
C SER A 42 -8.48 7.64 11.35
N VAL A 43 -7.33 8.21 10.98
CA VAL A 43 -6.39 7.59 10.03
C VAL A 43 -4.96 7.77 10.50
N VAL A 44 -4.13 6.75 10.25
CA VAL A 44 -2.69 6.78 10.49
C VAL A 44 -1.96 6.28 9.24
N ALA A 45 -0.90 6.98 8.85
CA ALA A 45 -0.03 6.56 7.75
C ALA A 45 1.27 5.99 8.31
N VAL A 46 1.64 4.81 7.84
CA VAL A 46 2.87 4.07 8.18
C VAL A 46 3.58 3.65 6.90
N ASN A 47 4.84 3.22 6.98
CA ASN A 47 5.68 3.00 5.81
C ASN A 47 6.25 1.59 5.76
N LEU A 48 6.41 1.01 4.56
CA LEU A 48 7.09 -0.27 4.36
C LEU A 48 8.59 -0.23 4.68
N PHE A 49 9.20 0.94 4.54
CA PHE A 49 10.63 1.16 4.65
C PHE A 49 10.88 2.42 5.49
N SER A 50 11.80 2.35 6.45
CA SER A 50 11.99 3.40 7.46
C SER A 50 12.81 4.59 6.95
N ILE A 51 13.58 4.42 5.87
CA ILE A 51 14.50 5.45 5.39
C ILE A 51 13.79 6.38 4.39
N SER A 52 13.83 7.67 4.66
CA SER A 52 13.29 8.71 3.77
C SER A 52 14.10 8.80 2.49
N THR A 53 13.43 8.68 1.35
CA THR A 53 14.07 8.78 0.02
C THR A 53 13.17 9.56 -0.93
N TYR A 54 13.76 10.41 -1.78
CA TYR A 54 13.00 11.33 -2.64
C TYR A 54 12.25 10.62 -3.78
N ARG A 55 12.73 9.46 -4.24
CA ARG A 55 12.18 8.68 -5.35
C ARG A 55 12.40 7.19 -5.11
N THR A 56 11.64 6.34 -5.81
CA THR A 56 11.75 4.87 -5.74
C THR A 56 13.18 4.35 -6.01
N GLY A 57 13.97 5.07 -6.82
CA GLY A 57 15.39 4.74 -7.02
C GLY A 57 16.25 4.87 -5.76
N GLY A 58 15.86 5.73 -4.82
CA GLY A 58 16.49 5.81 -3.50
C GLY A 58 16.23 4.56 -2.65
N ILE A 59 15.03 3.99 -2.71
CA ILE A 59 14.73 2.70 -2.07
C ILE A 59 15.60 1.58 -2.67
N SER A 60 15.87 1.59 -3.98
CA SER A 60 16.77 0.60 -4.57
C SER A 60 18.20 0.65 -4.01
N ALA A 61 18.69 1.84 -3.65
CA ALA A 61 20.02 2.04 -3.10
C ALA A 61 20.06 1.76 -1.60
N GLU A 62 19.23 2.45 -0.82
CA GLU A 62 19.19 2.34 0.64
C GLU A 62 18.61 1.01 1.11
N GLY A 63 17.63 0.47 0.37
CA GLY A 63 16.99 -0.80 0.68
C GLY A 63 17.79 -2.02 0.24
N ALA A 64 19.01 -1.85 -0.28
CA ALA A 64 19.90 -2.96 -0.59
C ALA A 64 20.37 -3.71 0.67
N VAL A 65 20.25 -3.06 1.83
CA VAL A 65 20.49 -3.64 3.16
C VAL A 65 19.16 -3.82 3.88
N GLU A 66 19.05 -4.89 4.65
CA GLU A 66 17.81 -5.29 5.32
C GLU A 66 17.34 -4.29 6.40
N ALA A 67 18.26 -3.57 7.04
CA ALA A 67 18.00 -2.75 8.23
C ALA A 67 16.79 -1.83 8.10
N GLY A 68 16.69 -1.03 7.04
CA GLY A 68 15.58 -0.10 6.86
C GLY A 68 14.22 -0.78 6.65
N TRP A 69 14.18 -2.05 6.26
CA TRP A 69 12.96 -2.85 6.17
C TRP A 69 12.53 -3.39 7.53
N LEU A 70 13.49 -3.91 8.32
CA LEU A 70 13.22 -4.40 9.67
C LEU A 70 12.84 -3.27 10.64
N ASP A 71 13.52 -2.12 10.54
CA ASP A 71 13.25 -0.95 11.38
C ASP A 71 11.84 -0.39 11.21
N ALA A 72 11.19 -0.66 10.06
CA ALA A 72 9.80 -0.25 9.82
C ALA A 72 8.78 -1.18 10.49
N ARG A 73 9.15 -2.42 10.84
CA ARG A 73 8.21 -3.44 11.34
C ARG A 73 7.56 -3.09 12.67
N PRO A 74 8.27 -2.55 13.69
CA PRO A 74 7.64 -2.23 14.97
C PRO A 74 6.48 -1.23 14.85
N GLU A 75 6.65 -0.17 14.07
CA GLU A 75 5.59 0.83 13.83
C GLU A 75 4.43 0.23 13.03
N LEU A 76 4.73 -0.59 12.02
CA LEU A 76 3.70 -1.31 11.25
C LEU A 76 2.87 -2.23 12.16
N LEU A 77 3.51 -3.01 13.03
CA LEU A 77 2.82 -3.90 13.97
C LEU A 77 1.93 -3.14 14.96
N ASP A 78 2.45 -2.07 15.56
CA ASP A 78 1.67 -1.25 16.49
C ASP A 78 0.39 -0.71 15.83
N VAL A 79 0.53 -0.19 14.60
CA VAL A 79 -0.62 0.33 13.84
C VAL A 79 -1.58 -0.77 13.41
N LEU A 80 -1.09 -1.90 12.89
CA LEU A 80 -1.95 -3.00 12.48
C LEU A 80 -2.72 -3.60 13.67
N SER A 81 -2.10 -3.65 14.85
CA SER A 81 -2.75 -4.17 16.06
C SER A 81 -3.92 -3.34 16.58
N SER A 82 -3.98 -2.05 16.19
CA SER A 82 -5.00 -1.10 16.64
C SER A 82 -5.89 -0.56 15.51
N ALA A 83 -5.71 -1.04 14.28
CA ALA A 83 -6.50 -0.63 13.13
C ALA A 83 -7.72 -1.53 12.94
N ASP A 84 -8.77 -0.97 12.32
CA ASP A 84 -9.97 -1.70 11.93
C ASP A 84 -9.99 -2.04 10.43
N ALA A 85 -9.11 -1.43 9.66
CA ALA A 85 -8.86 -1.72 8.25
C ALA A 85 -7.54 -1.11 7.78
N VAL A 86 -7.09 -1.55 6.61
CA VAL A 86 -5.87 -1.06 5.98
C VAL A 86 -6.10 -0.67 4.52
N VAL A 87 -5.52 0.47 4.10
CA VAL A 87 -5.34 0.83 2.69
C VAL A 87 -3.90 0.61 2.31
N LEU A 88 -3.66 -0.13 1.23
CA LEU A 88 -2.32 -0.30 0.69
C LEU A 88 -2.06 0.75 -0.40
N GLY A 89 -1.05 1.58 -0.16
CA GLY A 89 -0.69 2.75 -0.97
C GLY A 89 0.82 2.90 -1.17
N TYR A 90 1.58 1.81 -1.15
CA TYR A 90 3.05 1.84 -1.25
C TYR A 90 3.59 1.96 -2.69
N GLY A 91 2.72 2.03 -3.69
CA GLY A 91 3.09 2.11 -5.11
C GLY A 91 3.17 0.74 -5.80
N CYS A 92 3.11 0.76 -7.13
CA CYS A 92 3.07 -0.46 -7.96
C CYS A 92 4.43 -0.84 -8.57
N GLN A 93 5.53 -0.23 -8.14
CA GLN A 93 6.85 -0.45 -8.73
C GLN A 93 7.75 -1.08 -7.67
N GLU A 94 8.29 -2.26 -7.98
CA GLU A 94 9.32 -2.88 -7.16
C GLU A 94 10.63 -2.08 -7.27
N PRO A 95 11.43 -2.02 -6.20
CA PRO A 95 12.81 -1.58 -6.33
C PRO A 95 13.62 -2.55 -7.20
N SER A 96 14.78 -2.07 -7.64
CA SER A 96 15.73 -2.81 -8.47
C SER A 96 16.90 -3.32 -7.65
N GLY A 97 17.62 -4.32 -8.17
CA GLY A 97 18.82 -4.85 -7.51
C GLY A 97 18.50 -5.62 -6.21
N PRO A 98 19.43 -5.67 -5.25
CA PRO A 98 19.28 -6.42 -4.00
C PRO A 98 18.03 -6.04 -3.19
N ALA A 99 17.64 -4.76 -3.22
CA ALA A 99 16.45 -4.25 -2.53
C ALA A 99 15.14 -4.94 -2.94
N ARG A 100 15.08 -5.54 -4.14
CA ARG A 100 13.89 -6.27 -4.61
C ARG A 100 13.57 -7.47 -3.72
N LEU A 101 14.59 -8.18 -3.24
CA LEU A 101 14.39 -9.35 -2.39
C LEU A 101 13.76 -8.93 -1.06
N HIS A 102 14.39 -7.98 -0.38
CA HIS A 102 13.89 -7.44 0.90
C HIS A 102 12.51 -6.80 0.78
N PHE A 103 12.23 -6.10 -0.33
CA PHE A 103 10.88 -5.58 -0.59
C PHE A 103 9.84 -6.69 -0.64
N ARG A 104 10.12 -7.81 -1.33
CA ARG A 104 9.19 -8.94 -1.42
C ARG A 104 9.02 -9.65 -0.08
N GLU A 105 10.10 -9.83 0.66
CA GLU A 105 10.07 -10.40 2.02
C GLU A 105 9.24 -9.51 2.96
N GLN A 106 9.42 -8.19 2.89
CA GLN A 106 8.63 -7.23 3.66
C GLN A 106 7.16 -7.26 3.27
N LEU A 107 6.83 -7.38 1.98
CA LEU A 107 5.43 -7.50 1.53
C LEU A 107 4.80 -8.81 1.99
N ALA A 108 5.53 -9.93 1.93
CA ALA A 108 5.04 -11.23 2.39
C ALA A 108 4.77 -11.17 3.90
N TRP A 109 5.70 -10.62 4.68
CA TRP A 109 5.52 -10.39 6.11
C TRP A 109 4.32 -9.47 6.39
N LEU A 110 4.19 -8.33 5.72
CA LEU A 110 3.04 -7.43 5.91
C LEU A 110 1.70 -8.13 5.63
N GLN A 111 1.64 -8.95 4.57
CA GLN A 111 0.43 -9.71 4.24
C GLN A 111 0.07 -10.74 5.31
N GLU A 112 1.08 -11.39 5.89
CA GLU A 112 0.90 -12.31 7.01
C GLU A 112 0.31 -11.56 8.21
N GLU A 113 0.89 -10.42 8.60
CA GLU A 113 0.39 -9.64 9.74
C GLU A 113 -1.03 -9.10 9.51
N ILE A 114 -1.33 -8.56 8.32
CA ILE A 114 -2.70 -8.15 7.96
C ILE A 114 -3.68 -9.33 8.11
N GLY A 115 -3.26 -10.54 7.72
CA GLY A 115 -4.02 -11.77 7.86
C GLY A 115 -4.21 -12.18 9.33
N ASN A 116 -3.15 -12.12 10.14
CA ASN A 116 -3.18 -12.44 11.57
C ASN A 116 -4.14 -11.53 12.34
N HIS A 117 -4.23 -10.26 11.93
CA HIS A 117 -5.17 -9.28 12.50
C HIS A 117 -6.56 -9.30 11.83
N ASN A 118 -6.80 -10.14 10.82
CA ASN A 118 -8.05 -10.21 10.05
C ASN A 118 -8.54 -8.85 9.51
N LEU A 119 -7.61 -8.00 9.07
CA LEU A 119 -7.94 -6.63 8.68
C LEU A 119 -8.57 -6.57 7.26
N PRO A 120 -9.76 -5.95 7.11
CA PRO A 120 -10.28 -5.55 5.82
C PRO A 120 -9.25 -4.71 5.06
N THR A 121 -8.88 -5.15 3.86
CA THR A 121 -7.85 -4.50 3.06
C THR A 121 -8.45 -3.82 1.85
N TRP A 122 -8.02 -2.59 1.59
CA TRP A 122 -8.48 -1.74 0.49
C TRP A 122 -7.32 -1.34 -0.41
N MET A 123 -7.61 -1.20 -1.71
CA MET A 123 -6.68 -0.73 -2.72
C MET A 123 -7.38 0.12 -3.76
N LEU A 124 -6.63 0.99 -4.45
CA LEU A 124 -7.16 1.77 -5.56
C LEU A 124 -7.22 0.89 -6.84
N ASP A 125 -8.43 0.51 -7.24
CA ASP A 125 -8.74 -0.41 -8.33
C ASP A 125 -7.89 -1.69 -8.27
N GLY A 126 -7.84 -2.28 -7.08
CA GLY A 126 -7.14 -3.55 -6.82
C GLY A 126 -5.62 -3.46 -6.92
N ARG A 127 -5.03 -2.25 -6.90
CA ARG A 127 -3.58 -2.06 -6.88
C ARG A 127 -3.15 -1.14 -5.74
N PRO A 128 -1.95 -1.34 -5.18
CA PRO A 128 -1.44 -0.53 -4.07
C PRO A 128 -0.93 0.84 -4.55
N ARG A 129 -1.71 1.57 -5.36
CA ARG A 129 -1.26 2.81 -5.99
C ARG A 129 -0.97 3.85 -4.90
N HIS A 130 0.15 4.54 -5.03
CA HIS A 130 0.51 5.58 -4.07
C HIS A 130 -0.51 6.75 -4.11
N PRO A 131 -0.91 7.33 -2.96
CA PRO A 131 -1.90 8.41 -2.92
C PRO A 131 -1.56 9.58 -3.84
N SER A 132 -0.27 9.89 -4.01
CA SER A 132 0.19 10.91 -4.97
C SER A 132 -0.32 10.74 -6.41
N ARG A 133 -0.67 9.51 -6.79
CA ARG A 133 -1.17 9.12 -8.12
C ARG A 133 -2.68 8.91 -8.20
N TRP A 134 -3.41 8.93 -7.08
CA TRP A 134 -4.85 8.63 -7.07
C TRP A 134 -5.63 9.57 -7.98
N HIS A 135 -5.45 10.89 -7.82
CA HIS A 135 -6.14 11.87 -8.67
C HIS A 135 -5.89 11.67 -10.16
N ARG A 136 -4.65 11.31 -10.56
CA ARG A 136 -4.34 11.04 -11.97
C ARG A 136 -5.07 9.79 -12.45
N HIS A 137 -5.10 8.75 -11.62
CA HIS A 137 -5.78 7.50 -11.94
C HIS A 137 -7.30 7.71 -12.05
N THR A 138 -7.92 8.32 -11.05
CA THR A 138 -9.36 8.57 -11.04
C THR A 138 -9.79 9.47 -12.19
N HIS A 139 -9.03 10.52 -12.53
CA HIS A 139 -9.33 11.36 -13.70
C HIS A 139 -9.25 10.57 -15.02
N ALA A 140 -8.39 9.55 -15.11
CA ALA A 140 -8.30 8.72 -16.31
C ALA A 140 -9.43 7.67 -16.37
N SER A 141 -9.83 7.12 -15.23
CA SER A 141 -10.83 6.05 -15.14
C SER A 141 -12.28 6.55 -15.04
N TYR A 142 -12.47 7.75 -14.51
CA TYR A 142 -13.77 8.38 -14.22
C TYR A 142 -13.71 9.87 -14.62
N PRO A 143 -13.54 10.19 -15.92
CA PRO A 143 -13.26 11.56 -16.38
C PRO A 143 -14.36 12.57 -16.04
N ASP A 144 -15.60 12.10 -15.91
CA ASP A 144 -16.78 12.94 -15.67
C ASP A 144 -17.09 13.13 -14.17
N LEU A 145 -16.30 12.53 -13.27
CA LEU A 145 -16.53 12.60 -11.83
C LEU A 145 -15.49 13.49 -11.14
N PRO A 146 -15.92 14.33 -10.17
CA PRO A 146 -15.01 14.95 -9.23
C PRO A 146 -14.16 13.90 -8.51
N PHE A 147 -12.93 14.28 -8.11
CA PHE A 147 -11.97 13.34 -7.50
C PHE A 147 -12.54 12.58 -6.29
N ALA A 148 -13.28 13.25 -5.40
CA ALA A 148 -13.86 12.62 -4.22
C ALA A 148 -14.88 11.53 -4.59
N GLU A 149 -15.79 11.81 -5.51
CA GLU A 149 -16.78 10.84 -5.99
C GLU A 149 -16.12 9.68 -6.74
N ALA A 150 -15.13 9.97 -7.57
CA ALA A 150 -14.36 8.94 -8.26
C ALA A 150 -13.57 8.05 -7.28
N LEU A 151 -13.09 8.60 -6.17
CA LEU A 151 -12.35 7.84 -5.16
C LEU A 151 -13.24 6.81 -4.47
N VAL A 152 -14.51 7.13 -4.20
CA VAL A 152 -15.51 6.18 -3.66
C VAL A 152 -15.63 4.95 -4.56
N LEU A 153 -15.63 5.15 -5.88
CA LEU A 153 -15.72 4.05 -6.85
C LEU A 153 -14.41 3.28 -7.03
N ALA A 154 -13.28 3.98 -6.88
CA ALA A 154 -11.96 3.42 -7.12
C ALA A 154 -11.39 2.66 -5.91
N LEU A 155 -11.74 3.02 -4.67
CA LEU A 155 -11.32 2.26 -3.48
C LEU A 155 -12.13 0.97 -3.38
N ARG A 156 -11.45 -0.17 -3.58
CA ARG A 156 -12.09 -1.49 -3.59
C ARG A 156 -11.53 -2.39 -2.50
N PRO A 157 -12.40 -3.19 -1.85
CA PRO A 157 -11.93 -4.22 -0.95
C PRO A 157 -11.19 -5.29 -1.75
N VAL A 158 -10.08 -5.75 -1.19
CA VAL A 158 -9.29 -6.85 -1.72
C VAL A 158 -9.97 -8.14 -1.30
N LYS A 159 -10.63 -8.83 -2.25
CA LYS A 159 -11.46 -10.02 -1.98
C LYS A 159 -10.65 -11.31 -1.80
N ASP A 160 -9.43 -11.34 -2.31
CA ASP A 160 -8.53 -12.49 -2.25
C ASP A 160 -7.23 -12.07 -1.58
N ARG A 161 -6.58 -12.97 -0.81
CA ARG A 161 -5.19 -12.76 -0.36
C ARG A 161 -4.38 -12.19 -1.52
N ILE A 162 -3.73 -11.04 -1.32
CA ILE A 162 -2.91 -10.38 -2.34
C ILE A 162 -1.94 -11.44 -2.85
N ARG A 163 -2.11 -11.90 -4.10
CA ARG A 163 -1.15 -12.85 -4.67
C ARG A 163 0.23 -12.20 -4.61
N PRO A 164 1.28 -12.94 -4.24
CA PRO A 164 2.64 -12.49 -4.45
C PRO A 164 2.74 -11.93 -5.86
N LEU A 165 3.42 -10.79 -6.03
CA LEU A 165 3.70 -10.25 -7.36
C LEU A 165 4.53 -11.32 -8.09
N ASP A 166 3.89 -12.11 -8.95
CA ASP A 166 4.53 -13.16 -9.71
C ASP A 166 5.70 -12.55 -10.50
N GLY A 167 6.92 -12.80 -10.03
CA GLY A 167 8.14 -12.57 -10.77
C GLY A 167 8.17 -13.58 -11.92
N GLY A 168 7.97 -13.11 -13.14
CA GLY A 168 8.03 -13.97 -14.32
C GLY A 168 9.35 -14.74 -14.44
N SER A 169 9.25 -16.03 -14.76
CA SER A 169 9.89 -16.70 -15.90
C SER A 169 10.16 -18.17 -15.60
N LYS A 170 9.67 -19.05 -16.49
CA LYS A 170 10.47 -20.18 -16.98
C LYS A 170 10.40 -20.18 -18.51
N ASN A 171 11.45 -19.63 -19.13
CA ASN A 171 11.94 -20.15 -20.39
C ASN A 171 12.36 -21.59 -20.12
N ALA A 172 11.63 -22.56 -20.68
CA ALA A 172 12.17 -23.90 -20.88
C ALA A 172 12.96 -23.85 -22.19
N VAL A 173 14.29 -23.79 -22.04
CA VAL A 173 15.22 -24.26 -23.06
C VAL A 173 15.17 -25.77 -22.96
N GLU A 174 14.51 -26.44 -23.91
CA GLU A 174 14.84 -27.83 -24.22
C GLU A 174 15.71 -27.82 -25.47
N ARG A 175 17.00 -28.08 -25.21
CA ARG A 175 17.88 -28.73 -26.16
C ARG A 175 17.41 -30.17 -26.26
N GLU A 176 17.07 -30.62 -27.45
CA GLU A 176 17.16 -32.04 -27.77
C GLU A 176 18.11 -32.17 -28.95
N SER A 177 19.21 -32.86 -28.68
CA SER A 177 20.12 -33.40 -29.67
C SER A 177 19.50 -34.68 -30.20
N ASP A 178 19.35 -34.78 -31.51
CA ASP A 178 19.73 -35.94 -32.33
C ASP A 178 19.92 -35.48 -33.78
#